data_AF-A0A1Q7PHZ1-F1
#
_entry.id   AF-A0A1Q7PHZ1-F1
#
_cell.length_a   1.000
_cell.length_b   1.000
_cell.length_c   1.000
_cell.angle_alpha   90.00
_cell.angle_beta   90.00
_cell.angle_gamma   90.00
#
_symmetry.space_group_name_H-M   'P 1'
#
loop_
_entity.id
_entity.type
_entity.pdbx_description
1 polymer ?
#
loop_
_entity_poly.entity_id
_entity_poly.type
_entity_poly.pdbx_seq_one_letter_code
_entity_poly.pdbx_strand_id
1 'polypeptide(L)'
;MPFARADDGVRIYYEVHGRGTPLALAYGIGGNTDMWDVNRDVLAACHRLILWEPRGHARSGSPRDPAWNRTMLEFLARCDRRSRG
;
A
#
# COMPACT_ATOMS: atom_id res chain seq x y z
N MET A 1 -13.38 -9.32 2.55
CA MET A 1 -12.38 -8.37 2.01
C MET A 1 -12.45 -7.09 2.82
N PRO A 2 -11.65 -6.97 3.89
CA PRO A 2 -11.91 -5.99 4.93
C PRO A 2 -11.01 -4.76 4.85
N PHE A 3 -11.49 -3.68 5.48
CA PHE A 3 -10.64 -2.55 5.86
C PHE A 3 -10.30 -2.67 7.35
N ALA A 4 -9.04 -2.42 7.71
CA ALA A 4 -8.63 -2.15 9.08
C ALA A 4 -8.66 -0.63 9.32
N ARG A 5 -8.85 -0.21 10.58
CA ARG A 5 -8.63 1.18 10.97
C ARG A 5 -7.30 1.27 11.71
N ALA A 6 -6.41 2.14 11.24
CA ALA A 6 -5.21 2.52 11.96
C ALA A 6 -5.55 3.48 13.11
N ASP A 7 -4.62 3.69 14.04
CA ASP A 7 -4.81 4.51 15.24
C ASP A 7 -5.16 5.98 14.92
N ASP A 8 -4.70 6.49 13.78
CA ASP A 8 -5.02 7.82 13.26
C ASP A 8 -6.33 7.86 12.44
N GLY A 9 -7.10 6.77 12.46
CA GLY A 9 -8.41 6.65 11.81
C GLY A 9 -8.35 6.35 10.31
N VAL A 10 -7.16 6.27 9.70
CA VAL A 10 -7.01 5.94 8.28
C VAL A 10 -7.48 4.51 8.04
N ARG A 11 -8.32 4.33 7.01
CA ARG A 11 -8.75 2.99 6.59
C ARG A 11 -7.68 2.35 5.73
N ILE A 12 -7.24 1.16 6.10
CA ILE A 12 -6.25 0.37 5.38
C ILE A 12 -6.94 -0.83 4.74
N TYR A 13 -6.91 -0.91 3.42
CA TYR A 13 -7.35 -2.09 2.70
C TYR A 13 -6.37 -3.24 2.92
N TYR A 14 -6.91 -4.42 3.22
CA TYR A 14 -6.11 -5.64 3.27
C TYR A 14 -6.93 -6.86 2.88
N GLU A 15 -6.24 -7.92 2.52
CA GLU A 15 -6.80 -9.24 2.28
C GLU A 15 -5.94 -10.27 3.01
N VAL A 16 -6.57 -11.33 3.48
CA VAL A 16 -5.87 -12.47 4.09
C VAL A 16 -6.30 -13.73 3.36
N HIS A 17 -5.32 -14.47 2.88
CA HIS A 17 -5.50 -15.73 2.16
C HIS A 17 -4.68 -16.82 2.85
N GLY A 18 -5.17 -18.06 2.81
CA GLY A 18 -4.44 -19.20 3.35
C GLY A 18 -4.30 -19.22 4.87
N ARG A 19 -3.37 -20.06 5.36
CA ARG A 19 -3.08 -20.30 6.79
C ARG A 19 -1.59 -20.62 6.95
N GLY A 20 -1.09 -20.59 8.19
CA GLY A 20 0.31 -20.89 8.50
C GLY A 20 1.14 -19.64 8.78
N THR A 21 2.44 -19.69 8.45
CA THR A 21 3.39 -18.59 8.72
C THR A 21 2.94 -17.31 8.00
N PRO A 22 2.86 -16.15 8.68
CA PRO A 22 2.45 -14.91 8.04
C PRO A 22 3.46 -14.44 6.98
N LEU A 23 2.95 -14.05 5.81
CA LEU A 23 3.74 -13.47 4.73
C LEU A 23 3.03 -12.21 4.23
N ALA A 24 3.62 -11.03 4.44
CA ALA A 24 3.08 -9.77 3.94
C ALA A 24 3.81 -9.36 2.65
N LEU A 25 3.06 -9.04 1.60
CA LEU A 25 3.64 -8.58 0.33
C LEU A 25 3.52 -7.06 0.19
N ALA A 26 4.58 -6.44 -0.30
CA ALA A 26 4.63 -5.01 -0.60
C ALA A 26 4.91 -4.83 -2.10
N TYR A 27 4.17 -3.93 -2.75
CA TYR A 27 4.31 -3.61 -4.16
C TYR A 27 5.11 -2.30 -4.37
N GLY A 28 5.56 -2.08 -5.59
CA GLY A 28 6.27 -0.85 -5.98
C GLY A 28 5.35 0.34 -6.29
N ILE A 29 5.95 1.50 -6.59
CA ILE A 29 5.20 2.73 -6.92
C ILE A 29 4.22 2.48 -8.07
N GLY A 30 2.98 2.98 -7.93
CA GLY A 30 1.91 2.80 -8.91
C GLY A 30 1.17 1.47 -8.82
N GLY A 31 1.57 0.59 -7.88
CA GLY A 31 0.94 -0.72 -7.68
C GLY A 31 -0.25 -0.74 -6.73
N ASN A 32 -0.86 -1.92 -6.66
CA ASN A 32 -1.94 -2.28 -5.76
C ASN A 32 -1.88 -3.79 -5.46
N THR A 33 -2.79 -4.33 -4.63
CA THR A 33 -2.75 -5.77 -4.28
C THR A 33 -3.10 -6.71 -5.42
N ASP A 34 -3.76 -6.24 -6.47
CA ASP A 34 -4.22 -7.07 -7.59
C ASP A 34 -3.03 -7.58 -8.44
N MET A 35 -1.87 -6.90 -8.35
CA MET A 35 -0.62 -7.36 -8.97
C MET A 35 -0.19 -8.77 -8.52
N TRP A 36 -0.67 -9.21 -7.36
CA TRP A 36 -0.34 -10.52 -6.80
C TRP A 36 -1.31 -11.63 -7.21
N ASP A 37 -2.29 -11.37 -8.09
CA ASP A 37 -3.28 -12.38 -8.51
C ASP A 37 -2.61 -13.69 -8.97
N VAL A 38 -1.54 -13.60 -9.77
CA VAL A 38 -0.81 -14.78 -10.28
C VAL A 38 0.01 -15.52 -9.21
N ASN A 39 0.33 -14.86 -8.09
CA ASN A 39 1.10 -15.44 -6.99
C ASN A 39 0.23 -15.91 -5.83
N ARG A 40 -1.01 -15.38 -5.72
CA ARG A 40 -1.87 -15.48 -4.54
C ARG A 40 -2.07 -16.94 -4.12
N ASP A 41 -2.53 -17.78 -5.04
CA ASP A 41 -2.95 -19.14 -4.70
C ASP A 41 -1.77 -20.01 -4.27
N VAL A 42 -0.64 -19.92 -4.98
CA VAL A 42 0.58 -20.67 -4.68
C VAL A 42 1.16 -20.27 -3.33
N LEU A 43 1.21 -18.96 -3.04
CA LEU A 43 1.73 -18.48 -1.76
C LEU A 43 0.75 -18.77 -0.60
N ALA A 44 -0.55 -18.65 -0.82
CA ALA A 44 -1.58 -18.91 0.18
C ALA A 44 -1.71 -20.41 0.53
N ALA A 45 -1.28 -21.31 -0.36
CA ALA A 45 -1.22 -22.74 -0.05
C ALA A 45 -0.22 -23.07 1.08
N CYS A 46 0.84 -22.26 1.23
CA CYS A 46 1.93 -22.49 2.18
C CYS A 46 1.97 -21.49 3.33
N HIS A 47 1.34 -20.32 3.17
CA HIS A 47 1.44 -19.19 4.10
C HIS A 47 0.10 -18.55 4.40
N ARG A 48 0.01 -17.87 5.54
CA ARG A 48 -1.04 -16.88 5.79
C ARG A 48 -0.64 -15.60 5.08
N LEU A 49 -1.00 -15.51 3.81
CA LEU A 49 -0.67 -14.40 2.93
C LEU A 49 -1.49 -13.16 3.30
N ILE A 50 -0.80 -12.02 3.48
CA ILE A 50 -1.38 -10.73 3.82
C ILE A 50 -1.07 -9.77 2.67
N LEU A 51 -2.08 -9.43 1.90
CA LEU A 51 -2.01 -8.39 0.88
C LEU A 51 -2.56 -7.11 1.49
N TRP A 52 -1.90 -5.98 1.33
CA TRP A 52 -2.33 -4.72 1.91
C TRP A 52 -1.94 -3.55 1.02
N GLU A 53 -2.70 -2.47 1.13
CA GLU A 53 -2.41 -1.23 0.42
C GLU A 53 -1.99 -0.17 1.44
N PRO A 54 -0.78 0.40 1.34
CA PRO A 54 -0.38 1.45 2.25
C PRO A 54 -1.33 2.63 2.23
N ARG A 55 -1.39 3.37 3.34
CA ARG A 55 -2.06 4.68 3.40
C ARG A 55 -1.73 5.53 2.16
N GLY A 56 -2.73 6.21 1.62
CA GLY A 56 -2.62 7.03 0.42
C GLY A 56 -2.44 6.25 -0.90
N HIS A 57 -2.62 4.93 -0.91
CA HIS A 57 -2.53 4.10 -2.11
C HIS A 57 -3.84 3.37 -2.39
N ALA A 58 -4.23 3.33 -3.68
CA ALA A 58 -5.35 2.56 -4.20
C ALA A 58 -6.64 2.69 -3.37
N ARG A 59 -7.09 1.64 -2.68
CA ARG A 59 -8.34 1.61 -1.91
C ARG A 59 -8.17 2.13 -0.48
N SER A 60 -6.93 2.18 0.02
CA SER A 60 -6.63 2.73 1.34
C SER A 60 -6.84 4.24 1.38
N GLY A 61 -7.31 4.73 2.52
CA GLY A 61 -7.47 6.17 2.75
C GLY A 61 -6.13 6.89 2.82
N SER A 62 -6.15 8.19 2.52
CA SER A 62 -5.02 9.08 2.75
C SER A 62 -5.05 9.65 4.16
N PRO A 63 -3.89 9.84 4.82
CA PRO A 63 -3.81 10.61 6.06
C PRO A 63 -4.32 12.04 5.84
N ARG A 64 -4.95 12.62 6.86
CA ARG A 64 -5.41 14.02 6.80
C ARG A 64 -4.25 15.01 6.85
N ASP A 65 -3.17 14.64 7.52
CA ASP A 65 -1.97 15.47 7.60
C ASP A 65 -1.12 15.32 6.32
N PRO A 66 -0.95 16.40 5.53
CA PRO A 66 -0.08 16.41 4.35
C PRO A 66 1.39 16.16 4.67
N ALA A 67 1.80 16.22 5.94
CA ALA A 67 3.16 15.87 6.36
C ALA A 67 3.56 14.46 5.93
N TRP A 68 2.59 13.54 5.83
CA TRP A 68 2.86 12.13 5.53
C TRP A 68 3.58 11.91 4.18
N ASN A 69 3.30 12.72 3.16
CA ASN A 69 3.98 12.66 1.86
C ASN A 69 4.86 13.89 1.58
N ARG A 70 5.21 14.68 2.61
CA ARG A 70 5.95 15.94 2.47
C ARG A 70 7.25 15.78 1.68
N THR A 71 8.04 14.74 1.97
CA THR A 71 9.30 14.48 1.25
C THR A 71 9.07 14.29 -0.26
N MET A 72 7.99 13.61 -0.64
CA MET A 72 7.62 13.42 -2.05
C MET A 72 7.16 14.74 -2.67
N LEU A 73 6.30 15.50 -1.98
CA LEU A 73 5.84 16.81 -2.47
C LEU A 73 7.00 17.79 -2.66
N GLU A 74 7.95 17.82 -1.74
CA GLU A 74 9.17 18.63 -1.86
C GLU A 74 10.05 18.18 -3.02
N PHE A 75 10.18 16.87 -3.23
CA PHE A 75 10.89 16.33 -4.39
C PHE A 75 10.23 16.76 -5.70
N LEU A 76 8.91 16.58 -5.83
CA LEU A 76 8.17 17.02 -7.01
C LEU A 76 8.29 18.54 -7.25
N ALA A 77 8.21 19.34 -6.18
CA ALA A 77 8.41 20.79 -6.26
C ALA A 77 9.86 21.18 -6.65
N ARG A 78 10.86 20.33 -6.37
CA ARG A 78 12.24 20.52 -6.86
C ARG A 78 12.36 20.14 -8.33
N CYS A 79 11.67 19.09 -8.79
CA CYS A 79 11.64 18.69 -10.19
C CYS A 79 11.01 19.75 -11.09
N ASP A 80 9.84 20.30 -10.72
CA ASP A 80 9.14 21.34 -11.51
C ASP A 80 9.96 22.63 -11.65
N ARG A 81 10.74 23.00 -10.62
CA ARG A 81 11.64 24.16 -10.68
C ARG A 81 12.83 23.96 -11.62
N ARG A 82 13.27 22.71 -11.85
CA ARG A 82 14.36 22.41 -12.78
C ARG A 82 13.90 22.33 -14.24
N SER A 83 12.62 22.06 -14.51
CA SER A 83 12.07 22.00 -15.87
C SER A 83 11.70 23.38 -16.45
N ARG A 84 11.80 24.45 -15.66
CA ARG A 84 11.51 25.83 -16.07
C ARG A 84 12.76 26.71 -16.22
N GLY A 85 13.96 26.11 -16.14
CA GLY A 85 15.26 26.77 -16.29
C GLY A 85 15.96 26.34 -17.57
#